data_AF-A0A372Q3Z8-F1
#
_entry.id   AF-A0A372Q3Z8-F1
#
_cell.length_a   1.000
_cell.length_b   1.000
_cell.length_c   1.000
_cell.angle_alpha   90.00
_cell.angle_beta   90.00
_cell.angle_gamma   90.00
#
_symmetry.space_group_name_H-M   'P 1'
#
loop_
_entity.id
_entity.type
_entity.pdbx_description
1 polymer ?
#
loop_
_entity_poly.entity_id
_entity_poly.type
_entity_poly.pdbx_seq_one_letter_code
_entity_poly.pdbx_strand_id
1 'polypeptide(L)'
;EKEIVQVTHDECHFYANNEQRKIWMKKDEDILHSKHIGRSIIVSAFLCPCHGLLQLSDEQLQVNLHIEHKEAILMHQAIPIFEILHSGCTGVFCFNQSTNHNAMDDALVATKMNLSSEGKQPKIRDGWYINKYGEKCIQSMIFPNNHHLKEQPKGIKQVLKECNL
;
A
#
# COMPACT_ATOMS: atom_id res chain seq x y z
N GLU A 1 -18.62 -26.94 -13.31
CA GLU A 1 -17.62 -25.87 -13.46
C GLU A 1 -18.08 -24.69 -12.59
N LYS A 2 -17.20 -24.04 -11.83
CA LYS A 2 -17.61 -22.90 -10.98
C LYS A 2 -17.68 -21.65 -11.85
N GLU A 3 -18.70 -20.82 -11.62
CA GLU A 3 -18.82 -19.53 -12.29
C GLU A 3 -17.64 -18.63 -11.92
N ILE A 4 -17.08 -17.93 -12.93
CA ILE A 4 -15.95 -17.03 -12.75
C ILE A 4 -16.47 -15.59 -12.67
N VAL A 5 -16.10 -14.89 -11.60
CA VAL A 5 -16.47 -13.49 -11.37
C VAL A 5 -15.22 -12.64 -11.38
N GLN A 6 -15.15 -11.69 -12.30
CA GLN A 6 -14.06 -10.71 -12.33
C GLN A 6 -14.31 -9.60 -11.31
N VAL A 7 -13.29 -9.30 -10.52
CA VAL A 7 -13.28 -8.18 -9.57
C VAL A 7 -12.10 -7.28 -9.92
N THR A 8 -12.34 -5.99 -10.09
CA THR A 8 -11.29 -4.98 -10.40
C THR A 8 -11.06 -4.05 -9.23
N HIS A 9 -9.82 -3.62 -9.02
CA HIS A 9 -9.46 -2.67 -7.96
C HIS A 9 -8.54 -1.58 -8.51
N ASP A 10 -8.76 -0.35 -8.02
CA ASP A 10 -7.91 0.80 -8.31
C ASP A 10 -7.98 1.85 -7.18
N GLU A 11 -7.02 2.78 -7.17
CA GLU A 11 -6.93 3.89 -6.22
C GLU A 11 -7.07 5.23 -6.94
N CYS A 12 -7.95 6.10 -6.44
CA CYS A 12 -8.18 7.44 -7.01
C CYS A 12 -7.95 8.54 -5.97
N HIS A 13 -7.32 9.64 -6.40
CA HIS A 13 -7.10 10.82 -5.58
C HIS A 13 -8.14 11.90 -5.88
N PHE A 14 -8.80 12.38 -4.83
CA PHE A 14 -9.66 13.57 -4.89
C PHE A 14 -9.06 14.67 -4.06
N TYR A 15 -9.09 15.90 -4.57
CA TYR A 15 -8.52 17.06 -3.90
C TYR A 15 -9.61 18.05 -3.52
N ALA A 16 -9.46 18.73 -2.38
CA ALA A 16 -10.42 19.68 -1.84
C ALA A 16 -10.72 20.83 -2.80
N ASN A 17 -9.73 21.24 -3.61
CA ASN A 17 -9.88 22.34 -4.54
C ASN A 17 -10.02 21.85 -5.99
N ASN A 18 -10.43 20.59 -6.22
CA ASN A 18 -10.89 20.10 -7.53
C ASN A 18 -12.30 20.64 -7.85
N GLU A 19 -12.49 21.95 -7.77
CA GLU A 19 -13.75 22.61 -8.12
C GLU A 19 -13.88 22.81 -9.64
N GLN A 20 -15.08 23.15 -10.10
CA GLN A 20 -15.32 23.53 -11.50
C GLN A 20 -14.46 24.76 -11.84
N ARG A 21 -13.58 24.63 -12.84
CA ARG A 21 -12.70 25.71 -13.31
C ARG A 21 -13.45 26.90 -13.93
N LYS A 22 -14.77 26.83 -14.05
CA LYS A 22 -15.63 27.85 -14.66
C LYS A 22 -16.75 28.16 -13.69
N ILE A 23 -16.87 29.42 -13.32
CA ILE A 23 -17.93 29.97 -12.49
C ILE A 23 -18.59 31.13 -13.25
N TRP A 24 -19.91 31.23 -13.15
CA TRP A 24 -20.65 32.39 -13.63
C TRP A 24 -20.64 33.45 -12.54
N MET A 25 -20.08 34.62 -12.83
CA MET A 25 -20.02 35.74 -11.90
C MET A 25 -20.80 36.93 -12.45
N LYS A 26 -21.32 37.75 -11.54
CA LYS A 26 -21.86 39.06 -11.91
C LYS A 26 -20.71 39.98 -12.35
N LYS A 27 -21.04 40.96 -13.18
CA LYS A 27 -20.07 41.83 -13.87
C LYS A 27 -19.12 42.59 -12.92
N ASP A 28 -19.53 42.79 -11.67
CA ASP A 28 -18.81 43.60 -10.68
C ASP A 28 -18.35 42.77 -9.46
N GLU A 29 -18.31 41.43 -9.57
CA GLU A 29 -17.83 40.53 -8.51
C GLU A 29 -16.55 39.81 -8.96
N ASP A 30 -15.51 39.88 -8.13
CA ASP A 30 -14.27 39.13 -8.30
C ASP A 30 -14.17 38.03 -7.23
N ILE A 31 -14.21 36.77 -7.65
CA ILE A 31 -13.95 35.62 -6.77
C ILE A 31 -12.53 35.11 -7.04
N LEU A 32 -11.65 35.26 -6.05
CA LEU A 32 -10.30 34.71 -6.06
C LEU A 32 -10.33 33.27 -5.55
N HIS A 33 -10.24 32.29 -6.45
CA HIS A 33 -9.99 30.91 -6.05
C HIS A 33 -8.55 30.74 -5.58
N SER A 34 -8.38 29.86 -4.60
CA SER A 34 -7.05 29.51 -4.16
C SER A 34 -6.34 28.64 -5.20
N LYS A 35 -5.11 29.02 -5.56
CA LYS A 35 -4.31 28.29 -6.56
C LYS A 35 -3.74 26.95 -6.05
N HIS A 36 -3.78 26.72 -4.74
CA HIS A 36 -3.31 25.46 -4.16
C HIS A 36 -4.33 24.34 -4.39
N ILE A 37 -3.87 23.10 -4.51
CA ILE A 37 -4.73 21.93 -4.77
C ILE A 37 -5.57 21.51 -3.56
N GLY A 38 -5.25 22.03 -2.37
CA GLY A 38 -5.95 21.70 -1.12
C GLY A 38 -5.53 20.34 -0.58
N ARG A 39 -6.27 19.88 0.44
CA ARG A 39 -6.07 18.53 1.02
C ARG A 39 -6.55 17.47 0.03
N SER A 40 -5.96 16.27 0.09
CA SER A 40 -6.40 15.14 -0.72
C SER A 40 -7.02 14.03 0.12
N ILE A 41 -7.99 13.33 -0.43
CA ILE A 41 -8.44 12.02 0.01
C ILE A 41 -8.07 10.98 -1.05
N ILE A 42 -7.70 9.78 -0.62
CA ILE A 42 -7.50 8.63 -1.50
C ILE A 42 -8.70 7.71 -1.30
N VAL A 43 -9.34 7.35 -2.38
CA VAL A 43 -10.43 6.37 -2.39
C VAL A 43 -9.89 5.11 -3.04
N SER A 44 -10.02 3.98 -2.35
CA SER A 44 -9.57 2.66 -2.78
C SER A 44 -10.76 1.73 -2.75
N ALA A 45 -11.12 1.12 -3.88
CA ALA A 45 -12.37 0.37 -4.02
C ALA A 45 -12.25 -0.86 -4.92
N PHE A 46 -12.96 -1.91 -4.55
CA PHE A 46 -13.15 -3.10 -5.38
C PHE A 46 -14.50 -3.01 -6.09
N LEU A 47 -14.52 -3.35 -7.37
CA LEU A 47 -15.69 -3.33 -8.23
C LEU A 47 -15.91 -4.69 -8.87
N CYS A 48 -17.17 -5.13 -8.99
CA CYS A 48 -17.56 -6.29 -9.78
C CYS A 48 -18.69 -5.92 -10.75
N PRO A 49 -18.78 -6.56 -11.93
CA PRO A 49 -19.78 -6.20 -12.95
C PRO A 49 -21.24 -6.33 -12.48
N CYS A 50 -21.54 -7.24 -11.56
CA CYS A 50 -22.89 -7.55 -11.09
C CYS A 50 -23.39 -6.59 -10.00
N HIS A 51 -22.53 -6.12 -9.09
CA HIS A 51 -22.94 -5.29 -7.95
C HIS A 51 -22.38 -3.85 -7.97
N GLY A 52 -21.47 -3.54 -8.90
CA GLY A 52 -20.70 -2.30 -8.83
C GLY A 52 -19.70 -2.40 -7.68
N LEU A 53 -19.85 -1.59 -6.63
CA LEU A 53 -18.97 -1.66 -5.46
C LEU A 53 -19.10 -3.01 -4.75
N LEU A 54 -17.96 -3.63 -4.44
CA LEU A 54 -17.91 -4.86 -3.68
C LEU A 54 -18.13 -4.55 -2.20
N GLN A 55 -19.39 -4.34 -1.83
CA GLN A 55 -19.84 -3.93 -0.51
C GLN A 55 -21.07 -4.74 -0.11
N LEU A 56 -21.16 -5.09 1.17
CA LEU A 56 -22.33 -5.76 1.75
C LEU A 56 -23.43 -4.74 2.07
N SER A 57 -24.69 -5.18 2.00
CA SER A 57 -25.79 -4.38 2.53
C SER A 57 -25.76 -4.33 4.07
N ASP A 58 -26.50 -3.37 4.66
CA ASP A 58 -26.61 -3.25 6.11
C ASP A 58 -27.15 -4.53 6.76
N GLU A 59 -28.09 -5.22 6.11
CA GLU A 59 -28.63 -6.50 6.59
C GLU A 59 -27.57 -7.60 6.56
N GLN A 60 -26.76 -7.66 5.50
CA GLN A 60 -25.67 -8.64 5.39
C GLN A 60 -24.57 -8.38 6.42
N LEU A 61 -24.28 -7.12 6.74
CA LEU A 61 -23.31 -6.74 7.79
C LEU A 61 -23.79 -7.13 9.19
N GLN A 62 -25.09 -6.98 9.48
CA GLN A 62 -25.66 -7.40 10.77
C GLN A 62 -25.50 -8.90 11.02
N VAL A 63 -25.54 -9.72 9.97
CA VAL A 63 -25.31 -11.17 10.06
C VAL A 63 -23.82 -11.51 10.07
N ASN A 64 -22.98 -10.67 9.45
CA ASN A 64 -21.54 -10.87 9.32
C ASN A 64 -20.73 -9.87 10.15
N LEU A 65 -21.00 -9.79 11.46
CA LEU A 65 -20.38 -8.84 12.40
C LEU A 65 -18.85 -8.89 12.47
N HIS A 66 -18.22 -9.97 11.99
CA HIS A 66 -16.77 -10.12 11.90
C HIS A 66 -16.15 -9.26 10.79
N ILE A 67 -16.96 -8.74 9.87
CA ILE A 67 -16.53 -7.82 8.82
C ILE A 67 -16.73 -6.40 9.34
N GLU A 68 -15.66 -5.80 9.86
CA GLU A 68 -15.70 -4.42 10.33
C GLU A 68 -16.02 -3.46 9.17
N HIS A 69 -17.01 -2.58 9.33
CA HIS A 69 -17.28 -1.51 8.38
C HIS A 69 -16.21 -0.43 8.51
N LYS A 70 -15.07 -0.62 7.83
CA LYS A 70 -14.04 0.42 7.70
C LYS A 70 -14.22 1.08 6.34
N GLU A 71 -14.29 2.42 6.32
CA GLU A 71 -14.48 3.23 5.11
C GLU A 71 -13.37 3.07 4.06
N ALA A 72 -12.29 2.38 4.41
CA ALA A 72 -11.35 1.82 3.47
C ALA A 72 -11.51 0.30 3.48
N ILE A 73 -12.05 -0.27 2.39
CA ILE A 73 -12.00 -1.71 2.14
C ILE A 73 -10.52 -2.06 1.98
N LEU A 74 -9.88 -2.39 3.10
CA LEU A 74 -8.54 -2.95 3.11
C LEU A 74 -8.60 -4.24 2.30
N MET A 75 -7.53 -4.57 1.57
CA MET A 75 -7.43 -5.82 0.81
C MET A 75 -7.88 -7.06 1.60
N HIS A 76 -7.70 -7.04 2.92
CA HIS A 76 -8.11 -8.12 3.84
C HIS A 76 -9.62 -8.36 3.94
N GLN A 77 -10.46 -7.38 3.62
CA GLN A 77 -11.92 -7.51 3.69
C GLN A 77 -12.56 -7.89 2.35
N ALA A 78 -11.86 -7.67 1.23
CA ALA A 78 -12.43 -7.90 -0.09
C ALA A 78 -12.78 -9.37 -0.34
N ILE A 79 -11.96 -10.30 0.17
CA ILE A 79 -12.18 -11.75 0.02
C ILE A 79 -13.42 -12.20 0.83
N PRO A 80 -13.55 -11.92 2.14
CA PRO A 80 -14.77 -12.24 2.89
C PRO A 80 -16.05 -11.68 2.25
N ILE A 81 -16.01 -10.42 1.80
CA ILE A 81 -17.17 -9.80 1.13
C ILE A 81 -17.49 -10.54 -0.17
N PHE A 82 -16.47 -10.90 -0.97
CA PHE A 82 -16.65 -11.66 -2.20
C PHE A 82 -17.30 -13.03 -1.93
N GLU A 83 -16.83 -13.76 -0.92
CA GLU A 83 -17.36 -15.08 -0.57
C GLU A 83 -18.84 -15.04 -0.16
N ILE A 84 -19.28 -13.97 0.50
CA ILE A 84 -20.69 -13.74 0.86
C ILE A 84 -21.53 -13.40 -0.37
N LEU A 85 -21.05 -12.48 -1.22
CA LEU A 85 -21.81 -12.02 -2.39
C LEU A 85 -21.86 -13.06 -3.52
N HIS A 86 -20.84 -13.92 -3.63
CA HIS A 86 -20.67 -14.85 -4.75
C HIS A 86 -20.41 -16.27 -4.25
N SER A 87 -21.30 -16.78 -3.39
CA SER A 87 -21.17 -18.11 -2.80
C SER A 87 -21.05 -19.19 -3.90
N GLY A 88 -19.95 -19.96 -3.87
CA GLY A 88 -19.70 -21.04 -4.83
C GLY A 88 -19.03 -20.61 -6.14
N CYS A 89 -18.76 -19.32 -6.33
CA CYS A 89 -18.05 -18.80 -7.50
C CYS A 89 -16.52 -18.79 -7.29
N THR A 90 -15.78 -18.53 -8.36
CA THR A 90 -14.33 -18.28 -8.34
C THR A 90 -14.07 -16.83 -8.72
N GLY A 91 -13.47 -16.07 -7.81
CA GLY A 91 -13.10 -14.67 -8.03
C GLY A 91 -11.77 -14.53 -8.75
N VAL A 92 -11.73 -13.70 -9.79
CA VAL A 92 -10.48 -13.26 -10.46
C VAL A 92 -10.27 -11.79 -10.16
N PHE A 93 -9.29 -11.49 -9.30
CA PHE A 93 -8.98 -10.13 -8.86
C PHE A 93 -7.91 -9.49 -9.75
N CYS A 94 -8.26 -8.37 -10.38
CA CYS A 94 -7.40 -7.61 -11.27
C CYS A 94 -7.10 -6.24 -10.67
N PHE A 95 -5.82 -5.94 -10.43
CA PHE A 95 -5.35 -4.66 -9.90
C PHE A 95 -4.03 -4.27 -10.59
N ASN A 96 -3.69 -2.98 -10.50
CA ASN A 96 -2.48 -2.45 -11.12
C ASN A 96 -1.22 -2.85 -10.30
N GLN A 97 -0.03 -2.68 -10.90
CA GLN A 97 1.27 -2.97 -10.26
C GLN A 97 1.85 -1.73 -9.55
N SER A 98 1.02 -0.96 -8.83
CA SER A 98 1.52 0.19 -8.08
C SER A 98 2.57 -0.25 -7.05
N THR A 99 3.47 0.66 -6.69
CA THR A 99 4.49 0.39 -5.65
C THR A 99 3.89 0.00 -4.32
N ASN A 100 2.65 0.43 -4.04
CA ASN A 100 1.93 0.06 -2.83
C ASN A 100 1.46 -1.41 -2.88
N HIS A 101 0.97 -1.88 -4.03
CA HIS A 101 0.58 -3.30 -4.20
C HIS A 101 1.76 -4.26 -4.22
N ASN A 102 2.95 -3.78 -4.59
CA ASN A 102 4.17 -4.58 -4.60
C ASN A 102 5.06 -4.35 -3.35
N ALA A 103 4.55 -3.59 -2.37
CA ALA A 103 5.28 -3.34 -1.13
C ALA A 103 5.31 -4.60 -0.29
N MET A 104 6.51 -5.09 0.00
CA MET A 104 6.74 -6.13 1.01
C MET A 104 7.23 -5.47 2.30
N ASP A 105 6.73 -5.93 3.45
CA ASP A 105 7.03 -5.34 4.76
C ASP A 105 8.53 -5.30 5.08
N ASP A 106 9.28 -6.29 4.58
CA ASP A 106 10.72 -6.46 4.79
C ASP A 106 11.56 -6.07 3.55
N ALA A 107 10.96 -5.37 2.58
CA ALA A 107 11.65 -5.00 1.34
C ALA A 107 12.90 -4.15 1.59
N LEU A 108 13.94 -4.37 0.78
CA LEU A 108 15.19 -3.59 0.78
C LEU A 108 14.95 -2.17 0.26
N VAL A 109 14.49 -1.29 1.16
CA VAL A 109 14.23 0.12 0.87
C VAL A 109 15.21 0.99 1.66
N ALA A 110 16.31 1.39 1.01
CA ALA A 110 17.39 2.14 1.65
C ALA A 110 16.92 3.48 2.27
N THR A 111 15.89 4.12 1.71
CA THR A 111 15.32 5.37 2.25
C THR A 111 14.63 5.18 3.60
N LYS A 112 14.29 3.94 3.98
CA LYS A 112 13.73 3.61 5.30
C LYS A 112 14.82 3.21 6.31
N MET A 113 16.10 3.18 5.92
CA MET A 113 17.20 2.84 6.82
C MET A 113 17.80 4.09 7.45
N ASN A 114 18.23 3.95 8.70
CA ASN A 114 18.98 5.02 9.37
C ASN A 114 20.43 5.04 8.88
N LEU A 115 21.06 6.21 8.93
CA LEU A 115 22.48 6.35 8.62
C LEU A 115 23.36 5.58 9.62
N SER A 116 23.04 5.71 10.91
CA SER A 116 23.61 4.90 12.00
C SER A 116 22.70 3.70 12.30
N SER A 117 23.24 2.70 13.00
CA SER A 117 22.43 1.56 13.46
C SER A 117 21.58 1.86 14.70
N GLU A 118 21.61 3.09 15.19
CA GLU A 118 20.87 3.51 16.37
C GLU A 118 19.46 3.99 16.00
N GLY A 119 18.57 3.96 17.00
CA GLY A 119 17.19 4.40 16.84
C GLY A 119 16.27 3.37 16.19
N LYS A 120 14.98 3.72 16.10
CA LYS A 120 13.96 2.85 15.51
C LYS A 120 14.07 2.90 13.99
N GLN A 121 14.24 1.73 13.37
CA GLN A 121 14.20 1.53 11.92
C GLN A 121 13.61 0.13 11.62
N PRO A 122 13.05 -0.11 10.43
CA PRO A 122 12.46 -1.40 10.08
C PRO A 122 13.51 -2.51 10.00
N LYS A 123 13.08 -3.75 10.28
CA LYS A 123 13.85 -4.96 9.97
C LYS A 123 13.65 -5.28 8.49
N ILE A 124 14.73 -5.21 7.74
CA ILE A 124 14.75 -5.44 6.29
C ILE A 124 15.39 -6.80 6.03
N ARG A 125 14.95 -7.49 4.97
CA ARG A 125 15.52 -8.79 4.57
C ARG A 125 16.97 -8.67 4.13
N ASP A 126 17.69 -9.78 4.16
CA ASP A 126 19.07 -9.84 3.67
C ASP A 126 19.16 -9.49 2.18
N GLY A 127 20.16 -8.68 1.85
CA GLY A 127 20.50 -8.32 0.48
C GLY A 127 21.60 -9.21 -0.09
N TRP A 128 22.02 -8.90 -1.31
CA TRP A 128 23.20 -9.50 -1.91
C TRP A 128 23.93 -8.49 -2.79
N TYR A 129 25.23 -8.69 -2.94
CA TYR A 129 26.08 -7.91 -3.84
C TYR A 129 27.10 -8.82 -4.52
N ILE A 130 27.69 -8.33 -5.60
CA ILE A 130 28.83 -9.00 -6.26
C ILE A 130 30.11 -8.37 -5.72
N ASN A 131 30.99 -9.19 -5.16
CA ASN A 131 32.27 -8.70 -4.64
C ASN A 131 33.26 -8.41 -5.79
N LYS A 132 34.44 -7.87 -5.45
CA LYS A 132 35.51 -7.56 -6.43
C LYS A 132 36.05 -8.78 -7.20
N TYR A 133 35.74 -9.99 -6.76
CA TYR A 133 36.12 -11.25 -7.40
C TYR A 133 35.01 -11.82 -8.28
N GLY A 134 33.86 -11.13 -8.42
CA GLY A 134 32.72 -11.60 -9.20
C GLY A 134 31.80 -12.58 -8.46
N GLU A 135 31.99 -12.78 -7.16
CA GLU A 135 31.22 -13.75 -6.37
C GLU A 135 30.01 -13.09 -5.72
N LYS A 136 28.88 -13.81 -5.69
CA LYS A 136 27.68 -13.36 -5.00
C LYS A 136 27.83 -13.54 -3.49
N CYS A 137 27.87 -12.42 -2.77
CA CYS A 137 27.90 -12.39 -1.31
C CYS A 137 26.54 -11.98 -0.76
N ILE A 138 26.05 -12.71 0.24
CA ILE A 138 24.86 -12.31 1.00
C ILE A 138 25.25 -11.23 2.01
N GLN A 139 24.51 -10.13 2.02
CA GLN A 139 24.69 -9.04 2.96
C GLN A 139 23.58 -9.11 4.00
N SER A 140 23.92 -9.54 5.21
CA SER A 140 22.94 -9.56 6.29
C SER A 140 22.60 -8.15 6.77
N MET A 141 21.31 -7.85 6.90
CA MET A 141 20.83 -6.53 7.31
C MET A 141 20.62 -6.42 8.83
N ILE A 142 20.83 -7.52 9.56
CA ILE A 142 20.64 -7.62 11.01
C ILE A 142 21.97 -8.01 11.66
N PHE A 143 22.25 -7.49 12.86
CA PHE A 143 23.45 -7.89 13.59
C PHE A 143 23.36 -9.34 14.10
N PRO A 144 24.45 -10.11 13.99
CA PRO A 144 24.48 -11.48 14.48
C PRO A 144 24.42 -11.54 16.01
N ASN A 145 24.09 -12.71 16.56
CA ASN A 145 23.90 -12.92 17.99
C ASN A 145 25.12 -12.59 18.86
N ASN A 146 26.33 -12.61 18.27
CA ASN A 146 27.58 -12.31 18.95
C ASN A 146 27.94 -10.81 18.99
N HIS A 147 27.02 -9.93 18.57
CA HIS A 147 27.23 -8.49 18.53
C HIS A 147 26.50 -7.77 19.67
N HIS A 148 27.04 -6.64 20.14
CA HIS A 148 26.42 -5.83 21.20
C HIS A 148 25.00 -5.33 20.84
N LEU A 149 24.74 -5.13 19.54
CA LEU A 149 23.41 -4.79 18.99
C LEU A 149 22.69 -6.00 18.37
N LYS A 150 22.86 -7.21 18.91
CA LYS A 150 22.21 -8.43 18.39
C LYS A 150 20.74 -8.24 18.03
N GLU A 151 20.32 -8.83 16.91
CA GLU A 151 18.94 -8.76 16.36
C GLU A 151 18.43 -7.36 16.01
N GLN A 152 19.26 -6.33 16.15
CA GLN A 152 18.93 -4.98 15.70
C GLN A 152 19.30 -4.80 14.22
N PRO A 153 18.52 -3.98 13.49
CA PRO A 153 18.82 -3.63 12.10
C PRO A 153 20.11 -2.78 12.00
N LYS A 154 20.89 -3.05 10.96
CA LYS A 154 22.09 -2.27 10.63
C LYS A 154 21.71 -0.97 9.93
N GLY A 155 22.40 0.11 10.27
CA GLY A 155 22.34 1.35 9.52
C GLY A 155 23.20 1.31 8.25
N ILE A 156 22.97 2.26 7.35
CA ILE A 156 23.63 2.35 6.04
C ILE A 156 25.16 2.35 6.18
N LYS A 157 25.73 3.09 7.14
CA LYS A 157 27.18 3.15 7.35
C LYS A 157 27.80 1.79 7.67
N GLN A 158 27.12 0.97 8.47
CA GLN A 158 27.61 -0.35 8.83
C GLN A 158 27.59 -1.29 7.62
N VAL A 159 26.51 -1.26 6.84
CA VAL A 159 26.38 -2.08 5.62
C VAL A 159 27.46 -1.71 4.59
N LEU A 160 27.69 -0.42 4.33
CA LEU A 160 28.74 0.01 3.38
C LEU A 160 30.14 -0.43 3.82
N LYS A 161 30.44 -0.31 5.12
CA LYS A 161 31.71 -0.76 5.70
C LYS A 161 31.91 -2.28 5.52
N GLU A 162 30.87 -3.07 5.70
CA GLU A 162 30.92 -4.53 5.49
C GLU A 162 31.08 -4.92 4.01
N CYS A 163 30.52 -4.11 3.10
CA CYS A 163 30.66 -4.29 1.65
C CYS A 163 31.99 -3.76 1.08
N ASN A 164 32.85 -3.12 1.89
CA ASN A 164 34.06 -2.41 1.46
C ASN A 164 33.77 -1.32 0.40
N LEU A 165 32.69 -0.56 0.59
CA LEU A 165 32.29 0.60 -0.24
C LEU A 165 32.55 1.93 0.46
#